data_AF-A0A7W4PCD0-F1
#
_entry.id   AF-A0A7W4PCD0-F1
#
_cell.length_a   1.000
_cell.length_b   1.000
_cell.length_c   1.000
_cell.angle_alpha   90.00
_cell.angle_beta   90.00
_cell.angle_gamma   90.00
#
_symmetry.space_group_name_H-M   'P 1'
#
loop_
_entity.id
_entity.type
_entity.pdbx_description
1 polymer ?
#
loop_
_entity_poly.entity_id
_entity_poly.type
_entity_poly.pdbx_seq_one_letter_code
_entity_poly.pdbx_strand_id
1 'polypeptide(L)'
;MRSPLLSGCALAVFSLVLAPKLVHAQAYDRLAPRQLPSAPAPDALKAPGREAPPLPQSAAVVVPALKGLVFVPGVQAVRATGLPAGTAGVLHAGLPLLDDAAFGREMAARLGRPLSFADLNAIAQRVSQ
;
A
#
# COMPACT_ATOMS: atom_id res chain seq x y z
N MET A 1 80.78 -62.17 33.45
CA MET A 1 80.69 -63.23 32.41
C MET A 1 79.47 -62.89 31.55
N ARG A 2 79.65 -62.07 30.50
CA ARG A 2 79.73 -62.49 29.08
C ARG A 2 78.46 -63.25 28.61
N SER A 3 77.54 -62.52 27.98
CA SER A 3 76.56 -62.99 26.97
C SER A 3 77.29 -63.63 25.76
N PRO A 4 76.67 -64.20 24.70
CA PRO A 4 75.26 -64.16 24.24
C PRO A 4 74.79 -65.50 23.56
N LEU A 5 73.68 -65.46 22.79
CA LEU A 5 73.39 -66.13 21.48
C LEU A 5 71.88 -66.48 21.42
N LEU A 6 71.08 -65.83 20.55
CA LEU A 6 70.78 -66.22 19.15
C LEU A 6 70.07 -67.59 19.12
N SER A 7 69.02 -67.88 18.37
CA SER A 7 68.34 -67.27 17.23
C SER A 7 67.15 -68.21 16.97
N GLY A 8 65.98 -67.71 16.58
CA GLY A 8 64.82 -68.57 16.35
C GLY A 8 63.73 -67.89 15.54
N CYS A 9 64.05 -67.58 14.28
CA CYS A 9 63.06 -67.21 13.27
C CYS A 9 62.13 -68.38 12.94
N ALA A 10 60.81 -68.15 12.95
CA ALA A 10 59.88 -68.51 11.86
C ALA A 10 58.43 -68.22 12.32
N LEU A 11 57.77 -67.16 11.88
CA LEU A 11 57.00 -66.98 10.63
C LEU A 11 55.55 -67.51 10.72
N ALA A 12 54.61 -66.63 10.35
CA ALA A 12 53.18 -66.85 10.10
C ALA A 12 52.27 -66.76 11.37
N VAL A 13 51.12 -66.08 11.41
CA VAL A 13 50.14 -65.74 10.37
C VAL A 13 49.43 -64.44 10.75
N PHE A 14 49.28 -63.61 9.73
CA PHE A 14 48.33 -62.52 9.55
C PHE A 14 46.98 -62.69 10.30
N SER A 15 46.70 -61.83 11.28
CA SER A 15 45.33 -61.63 11.78
C SER A 15 45.12 -60.16 12.10
N LEU A 16 45.21 -59.34 11.05
CA LEU A 16 44.75 -57.97 11.03
C LEU A 16 43.21 -58.00 11.01
N VAL A 17 42.60 -58.18 12.17
CA VAL A 17 41.14 -58.13 12.30
C VAL A 17 40.71 -56.70 12.01
N LEU A 18 39.99 -56.56 10.90
CA LEU A 18 39.26 -55.39 10.44
C LEU A 18 38.53 -54.72 11.61
N ALA A 19 39.11 -53.64 12.15
CA ALA A 19 38.31 -52.63 12.81
C ALA A 19 37.56 -51.89 11.69
N PRO A 20 36.22 -51.93 11.61
CA PRO A 20 35.52 -51.06 10.70
C PRO A 20 35.83 -49.65 11.17
N LYS A 21 36.65 -48.93 10.40
CA LYS A 21 36.69 -47.47 10.51
C LYS A 21 35.28 -47.04 10.18
N LEU A 22 34.50 -46.73 11.21
CA LEU A 22 33.24 -46.01 11.10
C LEU A 22 33.59 -44.69 10.40
N VAL A 23 33.57 -44.73 9.07
CA VAL A 23 33.80 -43.59 8.20
C VAL A 23 32.82 -42.55 8.67
N HIS A 24 33.44 -41.53 9.21
CA HIS A 24 32.83 -40.47 9.94
C HIS A 24 31.77 -39.81 9.07
N ALA A 25 30.50 -39.97 9.48
CA ALA A 25 29.42 -39.02 9.22
C ALA A 25 29.74 -37.62 9.80
N GLN A 26 31.01 -37.27 10.03
CA GLN A 26 31.46 -36.15 10.86
C GLN A 26 31.78 -34.87 10.10
N ALA A 27 31.14 -34.66 8.97
CA ALA A 27 31.08 -33.31 8.44
C ALA A 27 29.68 -32.90 8.02
N TYR A 28 28.64 -33.72 8.30
CA TYR A 28 27.28 -33.29 8.01
C TYR A 28 26.96 -32.02 8.81
N ASP A 29 27.25 -31.96 10.10
CA ASP A 29 27.05 -30.73 10.90
C ASP A 29 27.90 -29.54 10.43
N ARG A 30 29.03 -29.77 9.74
CA ARG A 30 29.89 -28.69 9.21
C ARG A 30 29.39 -28.13 7.88
N LEU A 31 28.67 -28.96 7.12
CA LEU A 31 28.14 -28.63 5.80
C LEU A 31 26.62 -28.41 5.83
N ALA A 32 25.96 -28.78 6.93
CA ALA A 32 24.54 -28.61 7.13
C ALA A 32 24.23 -27.12 7.00
N PRO A 33 23.36 -26.75 6.05
CA PRO A 33 22.90 -25.38 5.94
C PRO A 33 22.36 -24.92 7.30
N ARG A 34 22.88 -23.81 7.82
CA ARG A 34 22.36 -23.24 9.07
C ARG A 34 20.90 -22.90 8.87
N GLN A 35 20.05 -23.35 9.80
CA GLN A 35 18.65 -22.97 9.82
C GLN A 35 18.58 -21.44 9.92
N LEU A 36 17.98 -20.80 8.91
CA LEU A 36 17.75 -19.37 8.94
C LEU A 36 16.72 -19.06 10.04
N PRO A 37 16.87 -17.95 10.78
CA PRO A 37 15.81 -17.50 11.69
C PRO A 37 14.50 -17.36 10.91
N SER A 38 13.39 -17.80 11.49
CA SER A 38 12.07 -17.63 10.88
C SER A 38 11.88 -16.17 10.51
N ALA A 39 11.56 -15.93 9.23
CA ALA A 39 11.20 -14.59 8.78
C ALA A 39 10.01 -14.09 9.63
N PRO A 40 10.00 -12.80 10.01
CA PRO A 40 8.83 -12.23 10.66
C PRO A 40 7.62 -12.44 9.75
N ALA A 41 6.45 -12.67 10.37
CA ALA A 41 5.22 -12.79 9.62
C ALA A 41 5.06 -11.58 8.69
N PRO A 42 4.69 -11.76 7.41
CA PRO A 42 4.47 -10.64 6.51
C PRO A 42 3.46 -9.68 7.16
N ASP A 43 3.73 -8.39 7.12
CA ASP A 43 2.73 -7.40 7.48
C ASP A 43 1.48 -7.69 6.66
N ALA A 44 0.36 -7.93 7.35
CA ALA A 44 -0.91 -8.19 6.69
C ALA A 44 -1.25 -6.95 5.87
N LEU A 45 -1.26 -7.09 4.55
CA LEU A 45 -1.71 -6.04 3.65
C LEU A 45 -3.13 -5.64 4.07
N LYS A 46 -3.28 -4.38 4.50
CA LYS A 46 -4.59 -3.85 4.82
C LYS A 46 -5.41 -3.88 3.54
N ALA A 47 -6.51 -4.62 3.55
CA ALA A 47 -7.44 -4.64 2.43
C ALA A 47 -7.83 -3.18 2.09
N PRO A 48 -7.97 -2.85 0.80
CA PRO A 48 -8.51 -1.55 0.40
C PRO A 48 -9.80 -1.28 1.17
N GLY A 49 -9.97 -0.05 1.65
CA GLY A 49 -11.22 0.34 2.30
C GLY A 49 -12.41 0.01 1.41
N ARG A 50 -13.55 -0.33 2.02
CA ARG A 50 -14.80 -0.58 1.29
C ARG A 50 -15.07 0.59 0.35
N GLU A 51 -15.34 0.27 -0.92
CA GLU A 51 -15.67 1.26 -1.95
C GLU A 51 -16.88 2.10 -1.49
N ALA A 52 -16.76 3.42 -1.65
CA ALA A 52 -17.84 4.32 -1.30
C ALA A 52 -19.06 4.03 -2.18
N PRO A 53 -20.29 4.11 -1.64
CA PRO A 53 -21.49 3.96 -2.45
C PRO A 53 -21.50 4.99 -3.60
N PRO A 54 -22.04 4.62 -4.78
CA PRO A 54 -22.08 5.50 -5.92
C PRO A 54 -22.86 6.77 -5.60
N LEU A 55 -22.37 7.92 -6.10
CA LEU A 55 -23.05 9.20 -5.92
C LEU A 55 -24.43 9.18 -6.61
N PRO A 56 -25.44 9.87 -6.06
CA PRO A 56 -26.74 10.00 -6.71
C PRO A 56 -26.59 10.67 -8.09
N GLN A 57 -27.10 10.02 -9.15
CA GLN A 57 -27.03 10.53 -10.53
C GLN A 57 -28.38 11.05 -11.05
N SER A 58 -29.28 11.43 -10.13
CA SER A 58 -30.64 11.85 -10.50
C SER A 58 -30.64 13.16 -11.29
N ALA A 59 -31.46 13.19 -12.36
CA ALA A 59 -31.78 14.40 -13.11
C ALA A 59 -32.87 15.26 -12.45
N ALA A 60 -33.40 14.84 -11.29
CA ALA A 60 -34.34 15.64 -10.53
C ALA A 60 -33.70 16.98 -10.12
N VAL A 61 -34.43 18.07 -10.36
CA VAL A 61 -33.99 19.42 -10.03
C VAL A 61 -33.97 19.59 -8.51
N VAL A 62 -32.80 19.96 -7.97
CA VAL A 62 -32.57 20.21 -6.55
C VAL A 62 -32.62 21.69 -6.25
N VAL A 63 -32.05 22.50 -7.16
CA VAL A 63 -32.07 23.97 -7.08
C VAL A 63 -32.68 24.50 -8.37
N PRO A 64 -33.83 25.20 -8.35
CA PRO A 64 -34.50 25.65 -9.56
C PRO A 64 -33.79 26.80 -10.26
N ALA A 65 -33.06 27.64 -9.51
CA ALA A 65 -32.25 28.72 -10.05
C ALA A 65 -30.99 28.89 -9.20
N LEU A 66 -29.84 28.52 -9.77
CA LEU A 66 -28.55 28.59 -9.09
C LEU A 66 -28.09 30.03 -8.93
N LYS A 67 -28.03 30.53 -7.69
CA LYS A 67 -27.61 31.91 -7.41
C LYS A 67 -26.10 32.07 -7.28
N GLY A 68 -25.42 31.05 -6.79
CA GLY A 68 -23.97 31.09 -6.62
C GLY A 68 -23.34 29.73 -6.35
N LEU A 69 -22.03 29.67 -6.59
CA LEU A 69 -21.16 28.52 -6.35
C LEU A 69 -19.97 29.00 -5.51
N VAL A 70 -19.73 28.32 -4.39
CA VAL A 70 -18.58 28.59 -3.53
C VAL A 70 -17.74 27.33 -3.44
N PHE A 71 -16.52 27.41 -3.95
CA PHE A 71 -15.53 26.34 -3.85
C PHE A 71 -14.68 26.58 -2.61
N VAL A 72 -14.50 25.50 -1.84
CA VAL A 72 -13.79 25.51 -0.56
C VAL A 72 -12.74 24.39 -0.55
N PRO A 73 -11.65 24.54 0.22
CA PRO A 73 -10.52 23.60 0.17
C PRO A 73 -10.79 22.22 0.76
N GLY A 74 -11.92 22.03 1.44
CA GLY A 74 -12.29 20.72 1.98
C GLY A 74 -13.61 20.77 2.75
N VAL A 75 -14.08 19.59 3.15
CA VAL A 75 -15.36 19.41 3.85
C VAL A 75 -15.41 20.17 5.19
N GLN A 76 -14.26 20.37 5.84
CA GLN A 76 -14.13 21.12 7.09
C GLN A 76 -14.46 22.61 6.96
N ALA A 77 -14.45 23.16 5.74
CA ALA A 77 -14.85 24.54 5.48
C ALA A 77 -16.37 24.70 5.29
N VAL A 78 -17.11 23.59 5.20
CA VAL A 78 -18.58 23.58 5.09
C VAL A 78 -19.18 23.83 6.47
N ARG A 79 -20.11 24.78 6.55
CA ARG A 79 -20.79 25.16 7.80
C ARG A 79 -22.27 24.83 7.71
N ALA A 80 -22.84 24.31 8.80
CA ALA A 80 -24.27 24.00 8.88
C ALA A 80 -25.17 25.23 8.72
N THR A 81 -24.67 26.41 9.11
CA THR A 81 -25.36 27.70 8.92
C THR A 81 -25.45 28.14 7.46
N GLY A 82 -24.77 27.44 6.55
CA GLY A 82 -24.72 27.79 5.14
C GLY A 82 -23.90 29.05 4.86
N LEU A 83 -24.18 29.67 3.72
CA LEU A 83 -23.52 30.89 3.26
C LEU A 83 -24.26 32.14 3.77
N PRO A 84 -23.57 33.29 3.94
CA PRO A 84 -24.21 34.56 4.23
C PRO A 84 -25.33 34.89 3.22
N ALA A 85 -26.40 35.52 3.70
CA ALA A 85 -27.49 35.96 2.84
C ALA A 85 -26.95 36.92 1.75
N GLY A 86 -27.41 36.74 0.51
CA GLY A 86 -26.97 37.55 -0.63
C GLY A 86 -25.70 37.06 -1.33
N THR A 87 -25.09 35.95 -0.87
CA THR A 87 -23.98 35.33 -1.60
C THR A 87 -24.43 34.90 -3.00
N ALA A 88 -23.76 35.41 -4.03
CA ALA A 88 -24.07 35.14 -5.43
C ALA A 88 -22.78 35.11 -6.27
N GLY A 89 -22.87 34.55 -7.47
CA GLY A 89 -21.72 34.43 -8.37
C GLY A 89 -20.86 33.20 -8.08
N VAL A 90 -19.64 33.20 -8.62
CA VAL A 90 -18.67 32.12 -8.45
C VAL A 90 -17.54 32.62 -7.56
N LEU A 91 -17.26 31.91 -6.47
CA LEU A 91 -16.27 32.26 -5.46
C LEU A 91 -15.34 31.07 -5.20
N HIS A 92 -14.03 31.33 -5.17
CA HIS A 92 -13.00 30.30 -4.97
C HIS A 92 -12.21 30.65 -3.70
N ALA A 93 -12.70 30.23 -2.53
CA ALA A 93 -12.14 30.65 -1.25
C ALA A 93 -10.81 29.93 -0.97
N GLY A 94 -9.70 30.60 -1.27
CA GLY A 94 -8.35 30.07 -0.98
C GLY A 94 -7.91 28.95 -1.94
N LEU A 95 -8.36 29.00 -3.20
CA LEU A 95 -8.07 27.99 -4.23
C LEU A 95 -7.41 28.64 -5.46
N PRO A 96 -6.08 28.86 -5.45
CA PRO A 96 -5.39 29.55 -6.55
C PRO A 96 -5.48 28.82 -7.89
N LEU A 97 -5.57 27.49 -7.88
CA LEU A 97 -5.68 26.68 -9.10
C LEU A 97 -7.03 26.87 -9.83
N LEU A 98 -8.04 27.38 -9.13
CA LEU A 98 -9.34 27.69 -9.71
C LEU A 98 -9.45 29.16 -10.17
N ASP A 99 -8.40 29.96 -9.99
CA ASP A 99 -8.35 31.36 -10.44
C ASP A 99 -8.01 31.47 -11.94
N ASP A 100 -8.69 30.65 -12.74
CA ASP A 100 -8.62 30.67 -14.19
C ASP A 100 -9.89 31.32 -14.76
N ALA A 101 -9.71 32.27 -15.68
CA ALA A 101 -10.80 32.98 -16.31
C ALA A 101 -11.68 32.05 -17.18
N ALA A 102 -11.14 30.97 -17.75
CA ALA A 102 -11.96 30.02 -18.49
C ALA A 102 -12.85 29.21 -17.53
N PHE A 103 -12.29 28.68 -16.44
CA PHE A 103 -13.06 28.03 -15.38
C PHE A 103 -14.16 28.93 -14.80
N GLY A 104 -13.83 30.18 -14.45
CA GLY A 104 -14.80 31.14 -13.92
C GLY A 104 -15.98 31.39 -14.86
N ARG A 105 -15.72 31.53 -16.17
CA ARG A 105 -16.77 31.68 -17.19
C ARG A 105 -17.63 30.43 -17.34
N GLU A 106 -16.99 29.25 -17.34
CA GLU A 106 -17.69 27.96 -17.40
C GLU A 106 -18.68 27.80 -16.25
N MET A 107 -18.25 28.12 -15.02
CA MET A 107 -19.10 28.05 -13.84
C MET A 107 -20.16 29.15 -13.82
N ALA A 108 -19.83 30.38 -14.26
CA ALA A 108 -20.77 31.48 -14.34
C ALA A 108 -21.93 31.19 -15.31
N ALA A 109 -21.68 30.46 -16.40
CA ALA A 109 -22.71 30.06 -17.37
C ALA A 109 -23.78 29.11 -16.78
N ARG A 110 -23.54 28.56 -15.59
CA ARG A 110 -24.51 27.72 -14.86
C ARG A 110 -25.43 28.54 -13.95
N LEU A 111 -25.09 29.80 -13.66
CA LEU A 111 -25.90 30.66 -12.81
C LEU A 111 -27.25 30.96 -13.45
N GLY A 112 -28.28 31.10 -12.62
CA GLY A 112 -29.67 31.31 -13.03
C GLY A 112 -30.38 30.08 -13.62
N ARG A 113 -29.67 28.97 -13.84
CA ARG A 113 -30.23 27.73 -14.39
C ARG A 113 -30.65 26.76 -13.29
N PRO A 114 -31.56 25.82 -13.58
CA PRO A 114 -31.82 24.68 -12.71
C PRO A 114 -30.57 23.81 -12.55
N LEU A 115 -30.41 23.21 -11.37
CA LEU A 115 -29.31 22.34 -11.01
C LEU A 115 -29.83 21.02 -10.43
N SER A 116 -29.38 19.91 -11.00
CA SER A 116 -29.64 18.54 -10.54
C SER A 116 -28.46 17.93 -9.77
N PHE A 117 -28.64 16.74 -9.19
CA PHE A 117 -27.51 15.99 -8.61
C PHE A 117 -26.50 15.52 -9.66
N ALA A 118 -26.96 15.18 -10.87
CA ALA A 118 -26.07 14.87 -11.99
C ALA A 118 -25.19 16.08 -12.34
N ASP A 119 -25.75 17.29 -12.37
CA ASP A 119 -24.98 18.51 -12.65
C ASP A 119 -23.96 18.82 -11.54
N LEU A 120 -24.33 18.64 -10.27
CA LEU A 120 -23.42 18.80 -9.13
C LEU A 120 -22.23 17.84 -9.22
N ASN A 121 -22.47 16.58 -9.57
CA ASN A 121 -21.41 15.60 -9.75
C ASN A 121 -20.48 15.98 -10.92
N ALA A 122 -21.04 16.49 -12.02
CA ALA A 122 -20.24 16.97 -13.16
C ALA A 122 -19.35 18.17 -12.77
N ILE A 123 -19.86 19.10 -11.95
CA ILE A 123 -19.06 20.21 -11.41
C ILE A 123 -17.95 19.66 -10.50
N ALA A 124 -18.27 18.74 -9.59
CA ALA A 124 -17.28 18.15 -8.67
C ALA A 124 -16.17 17.41 -9.43
N GLN A 125 -16.51 16.67 -10.48
CA GLN A 125 -15.54 16.02 -11.36
C GLN A 125 -14.66 17.04 -12.07
N ARG A 126 -15.24 18.13 -12.60
CA ARG A 126 -14.48 19.19 -13.29
C ARG A 126 -13.43 19.85 -12.41
N VAL A 127 -13.72 20.02 -11.12
CA VAL A 127 -12.81 20.62 -10.12
C VAL A 127 -11.72 19.65 -9.65
N SER A 128 -11.95 18.34 -9.79
CA SER A 128 -11.02 17.30 -9.35
C SER A 128 -10.01 16.87 -10.42
N GLN A 129 -10.10 17.45 -11.64
CA GLN A 129 -9.13 17.25 -12.72
C GLN A 129 -7.99 18.28 -12.61
#